data_AF-A0A4R8LMY7-F1
#
_entry.id   AF-A0A4R8LMY7-F1
#
_cell.length_a   1.000
_cell.length_b   1.000
_cell.length_c   1.000
_cell.angle_alpha   90.00
_cell.angle_beta   90.00
_cell.angle_gamma   90.00
#
_symmetry.space_group_name_H-M   'P 1'
#
loop_
_entity.id
_entity.type
_entity.pdbx_description
1 polymer ?
#
loop_
_entity_poly.entity_id
_entity_poly.type
_entity_poly.pdbx_seq_one_letter_code
_entity_poly.pdbx_strand_id
1 'polypeptide(L)'
;MSISAHLKSLAYAAPRKGMHRTVDVTQEFHPGPQSALTPERRSDEHDLIEETARSFVERDVLPRMEALEAGDVGALKALYRKAGELGLIGVDLPEAYGGLELDPLSSLLVAETLGETAGFGVSINIHSGVALHPILYFGDESQRASYLPQLAAGEVIASYALTEPDAGSDAIHGKTSARRDEARGCYVLSGQKQWISNARVAGVYVVFAQLADRGMTAFVVDRDRQGVSVGKEEHKVGIHASPTASLILDDVEVPESALLGAPGHGHRIALSVLNLARHKMALYALGQARRAIRIAAAYAKERRQFGVPIASFGMIREKLGYMAARYFVARSAAYRAAGELAPGKKRALDLALRSDLEPEEKVRGVSSALSSCIAACSLNKVLATEVQAFIIDEAVQIHGGYGYMEDYEIARMYRDARITRIFEGTNEINRLAVVRDLLHARAREASACSSGGSSSPSPAASLSLAAHLPGSRLRSTLEGAEQALRAMRVGFDAVVEAALACEGARLIDQQAIVRRLADAKMWLYAFESSLVRVALAADARGPARDLGAEFAAVAWADAVRYGFTPLLEAARHVGVKLDGLEYPDEIGQLQAIAEYVLDRVR
;
A
#
# COMPACT_ATOMS: atom_id res chain seq x y z
N MET A 1 -28.61 -9.73 -4.84
CA MET A 1 -28.83 -8.69 -5.87
C MET A 1 -27.48 -8.37 -6.50
N SER A 2 -27.33 -8.52 -7.81
CA SER A 2 -26.06 -8.31 -8.53
C SER A 2 -25.55 -6.87 -8.37
N ILE A 3 -24.22 -6.69 -8.46
CA ILE A 3 -23.49 -5.39 -8.55
C ILE A 3 -24.16 -4.41 -9.53
N SER A 4 -24.90 -4.92 -10.53
CA SER A 4 -25.73 -4.15 -11.46
C SER A 4 -26.87 -3.34 -10.81
N ALA A 5 -27.39 -3.76 -9.65
CA ALA A 5 -28.58 -3.15 -9.04
C ALA A 5 -28.30 -1.80 -8.36
N HIS A 6 -27.08 -1.59 -7.84
CA HIS A 6 -26.68 -0.30 -7.28
C HIS A 6 -26.25 0.70 -8.38
N LEU A 7 -25.88 0.20 -9.56
CA LEU A 7 -25.48 1.02 -10.72
C LEU A 7 -26.69 1.65 -11.44
N LYS A 8 -27.89 1.09 -11.32
CA LYS A 8 -29.09 1.59 -12.00
C LYS A 8 -29.68 2.87 -11.41
N SER A 9 -29.32 3.28 -10.19
CA SER A 9 -29.90 4.48 -9.57
C SER A 9 -29.19 5.79 -9.93
N LEU A 10 -28.17 5.77 -10.78
CA LEU A 10 -27.41 6.96 -11.18
C LEU A 10 -27.14 6.92 -12.69
N ALA A 11 -28.15 7.30 -13.48
CA ALA A 11 -28.03 7.38 -14.92
C ALA A 11 -27.01 8.47 -15.31
N TYR A 12 -25.92 8.05 -15.96
CA TYR A 12 -24.95 8.94 -16.59
C TYR A 12 -25.60 9.64 -17.79
N ALA A 13 -25.77 10.96 -17.71
CA ALA A 13 -26.15 11.77 -18.86
C ALA A 13 -24.90 12.12 -19.67
N ALA A 14 -24.85 11.73 -20.94
CA ALA A 14 -23.74 12.05 -21.83
C ALA A 14 -23.55 13.58 -21.97
N PRO A 15 -22.30 14.09 -22.02
CA PRO A 15 -22.06 15.51 -22.20
C PRO A 15 -22.48 15.98 -23.60
N ARG A 16 -23.01 17.21 -23.69
CA ARG A 16 -23.35 17.87 -24.97
C ARG A 16 -22.07 18.18 -25.76
N LYS A 17 -22.11 17.96 -27.08
CA LYS A 17 -21.03 18.34 -28.02
C LYS A 17 -20.65 19.81 -27.86
N GLY A 18 -19.36 20.10 -27.63
CA GLY A 18 -18.79 21.45 -27.70
C GLY A 18 -18.12 22.00 -26.44
N MET A 19 -17.96 21.22 -25.36
CA MET A 19 -17.27 21.66 -24.15
C MET A 19 -16.04 20.77 -23.89
N HIS A 20 -14.88 21.14 -24.43
CA HIS A 20 -13.60 20.61 -23.98
C HIS A 20 -13.27 21.25 -22.64
N ARG A 21 -13.43 20.51 -21.53
CA ARG A 21 -12.84 20.87 -20.24
C ARG A 21 -11.84 19.79 -19.89
N THR A 22 -10.55 20.10 -19.96
CA THR A 22 -9.50 19.36 -19.25
C THR A 22 -9.82 19.46 -17.77
N VAL A 23 -10.38 18.38 -17.22
CA VAL A 23 -10.62 18.24 -15.79
C VAL A 23 -9.37 17.66 -15.18
N ASP A 24 -8.79 18.36 -14.21
CA ASP A 24 -7.60 17.91 -13.48
C ASP A 24 -7.99 16.76 -12.52
N VAL A 25 -8.06 15.53 -13.03
CA VAL A 25 -8.45 14.32 -12.25
C VAL A 25 -7.32 13.81 -11.35
N THR A 26 -6.19 14.47 -11.43
CA THR A 26 -5.13 14.50 -10.45
C THR A 26 -5.19 15.93 -9.96
N GLN A 27 -5.49 16.27 -8.71
CA GLN A 27 -5.16 17.64 -8.32
C GLN A 27 -3.65 17.81 -8.60
N GLU A 28 -3.29 18.70 -9.53
CA GLU A 28 -1.90 19.05 -9.78
C GLU A 28 -1.26 19.38 -8.43
N PHE A 29 -0.26 18.59 -8.06
CA PHE A 29 0.44 18.75 -6.79
C PHE A 29 -0.51 18.78 -5.58
N HIS A 30 -1.36 17.76 -5.39
CA HIS A 30 -1.95 17.54 -4.07
C HIS A 30 -1.33 16.35 -3.35
N PRO A 31 -0.83 16.53 -2.11
CA PRO A 31 -0.62 17.81 -1.44
C PRO A 31 0.42 18.67 -2.19
N GLY A 32 0.31 20.00 -2.04
CA GLY A 32 1.23 20.96 -2.64
C GLY A 32 2.69 20.64 -2.32
N PRO A 33 3.68 21.15 -3.06
CA PRO A 33 5.09 20.86 -2.79
C PRO A 33 5.49 21.14 -1.32
N GLN A 34 4.87 22.13 -0.68
CA GLN A 34 5.12 22.43 0.74
C GLN A 34 4.55 21.39 1.72
N SER A 35 3.53 20.62 1.34
CA SER A 35 2.87 19.62 2.18
C SER A 35 3.14 18.17 1.74
N ALA A 36 3.86 17.96 0.65
CA ALA A 36 4.33 16.64 0.23
C ALA A 36 5.32 16.05 1.24
N LEU A 37 5.00 14.87 1.74
CA LEU A 37 5.89 14.12 2.62
C LEU A 37 6.94 13.40 1.78
N THR A 38 8.21 13.60 2.11
CA THR A 38 9.35 12.98 1.42
C THR A 38 10.29 12.38 2.47
N PRO A 39 11.03 11.31 2.12
CA PRO A 39 12.00 10.73 3.03
C PRO A 39 13.12 11.67 3.48
N GLU A 40 13.33 12.80 2.80
CA GLU A 40 14.39 13.76 3.12
C GLU A 40 13.97 14.78 4.20
N ARG A 41 12.68 14.90 4.54
CA ARG A 41 12.16 15.82 5.56
C ARG A 41 12.30 15.27 6.97
N ARG A 42 13.50 14.88 7.34
CA ARG A 42 13.80 14.18 8.59
C ARG A 42 14.27 15.15 9.67
N SER A 43 14.08 14.71 10.90
CA SER A 43 14.63 15.31 12.12
C SER A 43 15.50 14.26 12.80
N ASP A 44 16.25 14.66 13.84
CA ASP A 44 17.07 13.72 14.61
C ASP A 44 16.21 12.61 15.28
N GLU A 45 14.96 12.91 15.64
CA GLU A 45 14.01 11.93 16.17
C GLU A 45 13.62 10.87 15.13
N HIS A 46 13.42 11.29 13.87
CA HIS A 46 13.17 10.36 12.75
C HIS A 46 14.36 9.42 12.52
N ASP A 47 15.57 9.94 12.64
CA ASP A 47 16.80 9.13 12.50
C ASP A 47 16.95 8.15 13.66
N LEU A 48 16.65 8.57 14.89
CA LEU A 48 16.72 7.72 16.07
C LEU A 48 15.72 6.55 16.02
N ILE A 49 14.47 6.80 15.63
CA ILE A 49 13.46 5.74 15.58
C ILE A 49 13.72 4.76 14.43
N GLU A 50 14.19 5.24 13.27
CA GLU A 50 14.60 4.33 12.19
C GLU A 50 15.82 3.50 12.58
N GLU A 51 16.81 4.09 13.26
CA GLU A 51 17.98 3.35 13.76
C GLU A 51 17.59 2.30 14.82
N THR A 52 16.62 2.62 15.68
CA THR A 52 16.06 1.65 16.64
C THR A 52 15.42 0.47 15.92
N ALA A 53 14.58 0.74 14.91
CA ALA A 53 13.99 -0.30 14.08
C ALA A 53 15.05 -1.11 13.32
N ARG A 54 16.06 -0.45 12.76
CA ARG A 54 17.15 -1.08 12.00
C ARG A 54 17.99 -2.00 12.89
N SER A 55 18.36 -1.54 14.07
CA SER A 55 19.09 -2.36 15.06
C SER A 55 18.27 -3.58 15.46
N PHE A 56 16.96 -3.44 15.69
CA PHE A 56 16.08 -4.57 15.97
C PHE A 56 16.04 -5.58 14.79
N VAL A 57 15.91 -5.10 13.57
CA VAL A 57 15.96 -5.95 12.37
C VAL A 57 17.28 -6.72 12.27
N GLU A 58 18.42 -6.01 12.35
CA GLU A 58 19.74 -6.58 12.10
C GLU A 58 20.27 -7.45 13.25
N ARG A 59 19.99 -7.07 14.50
CA ARG A 59 20.54 -7.75 15.68
C ARG A 59 19.59 -8.77 16.28
N ASP A 60 18.27 -8.57 16.14
CA ASP A 60 17.28 -9.44 16.76
C ASP A 60 16.57 -10.35 15.77
N VAL A 61 16.06 -9.82 14.65
CA VAL A 61 15.19 -10.61 13.76
C VAL A 61 15.99 -11.48 12.79
N LEU A 62 16.87 -10.88 11.99
CA LEU A 62 17.58 -11.60 10.92
C LEU A 62 18.45 -12.76 11.43
N PRO A 63 19.16 -12.67 12.56
CA PRO A 63 19.92 -13.80 13.12
C PRO A 63 19.04 -14.98 13.54
N ARG A 64 17.72 -14.78 13.69
CA ARG A 64 16.75 -15.81 14.09
C ARG A 64 15.92 -16.32 12.91
N MET A 65 16.21 -15.89 11.67
CA MET A 65 15.39 -16.18 10.51
C MET A 65 15.22 -17.68 10.24
N GLU A 66 16.26 -18.49 10.44
CA GLU A 66 16.18 -19.94 10.29
C GLU A 66 15.14 -20.56 11.25
N ALA A 67 15.17 -20.18 12.53
CA ALA A 67 14.21 -20.64 13.53
C ALA A 67 12.77 -20.16 13.19
N LEU A 68 12.63 -18.93 12.70
CA LEU A 68 11.34 -18.39 12.28
C LEU A 68 10.78 -19.15 11.07
N GLU A 69 11.61 -19.43 10.06
CA GLU A 69 11.22 -20.21 8.88
C GLU A 69 10.89 -21.67 9.23
N ALA A 70 11.52 -22.22 10.27
CA ALA A 70 11.17 -23.52 10.85
C ALA A 70 9.88 -23.49 11.69
N GLY A 71 9.24 -22.33 11.85
CA GLY A 71 7.97 -22.18 12.57
C GLY A 71 8.11 -22.11 14.09
N ASP A 72 9.26 -21.67 14.62
CA ASP A 72 9.48 -21.50 16.06
C ASP A 72 8.59 -20.37 16.63
N VAL A 73 7.51 -20.77 17.29
CA VAL A 73 6.55 -19.87 17.95
C VAL A 73 7.17 -19.13 19.14
N GLY A 74 8.13 -19.74 19.83
CA GLY A 74 8.83 -19.12 20.96
C GLY A 74 9.69 -17.94 20.48
N ALA A 75 10.47 -18.16 19.42
CA ALA A 75 11.27 -17.12 18.78
C ALA A 75 10.37 -15.98 18.25
N LEU A 76 9.26 -16.32 17.58
CA LEU A 76 8.30 -15.32 17.08
C LEU A 76 7.74 -14.45 18.21
N LYS A 77 7.23 -15.06 19.29
CA LYS A 77 6.65 -14.33 20.42
C LYS A 77 7.69 -13.47 21.16
N ALA A 78 8.93 -13.95 21.29
CA ALA A 78 10.01 -13.17 21.89
C ALA A 78 10.32 -11.90 21.06
N LEU A 79 10.29 -12.00 19.73
CA LEU A 79 10.47 -10.84 18.86
C LEU A 79 9.29 -9.86 18.93
N TYR A 80 8.06 -10.35 19.07
CA TYR A 80 6.90 -9.49 19.32
C TYR A 80 7.04 -8.69 20.62
N ARG A 81 7.40 -9.36 21.72
CA ARG A 81 7.68 -8.72 23.02
C ARG A 81 8.74 -7.64 22.88
N LYS A 82 9.87 -7.98 22.24
CA LYS A 82 10.97 -7.05 21.99
C LYS A 82 10.56 -5.85 21.13
N ALA A 83 9.77 -6.07 20.07
CA ALA A 83 9.26 -5.00 19.23
C ALA A 83 8.33 -4.05 20.01
N GLY A 84 7.50 -4.60 20.91
CA GLY A 84 6.65 -3.82 21.81
C GLY A 84 7.44 -3.00 22.83
N GLU A 85 8.46 -3.59 23.47
CA GLU A 85 9.38 -2.88 24.39
C GLU A 85 10.09 -1.69 23.73
N LEU A 86 10.38 -1.80 22.44
CA LEU A 86 11.00 -0.74 21.64
C LEU A 86 9.97 0.25 21.04
N GLY A 87 8.67 0.04 21.28
CA GLY A 87 7.58 0.87 20.75
C GLY A 87 7.35 0.74 19.24
N LEU A 88 7.92 -0.29 18.59
CA LEU A 88 7.86 -0.47 17.13
C LEU A 88 6.51 -0.99 16.61
N ILE A 89 5.62 -1.41 17.51
CA ILE A 89 4.24 -1.82 17.18
C ILE A 89 3.28 -0.63 17.24
N GLY A 90 3.36 0.16 18.32
CA GLY A 90 2.44 1.27 18.63
C GLY A 90 2.95 2.64 18.21
N VAL A 91 3.73 2.74 17.13
CA VAL A 91 4.43 3.98 16.71
C VAL A 91 3.49 5.18 16.61
N ASP A 92 2.35 5.02 15.95
CA ASP A 92 1.34 6.06 15.71
C ASP A 92 0.03 5.83 16.49
N LEU A 93 0.09 4.96 17.52
CA LEU A 93 -1.02 4.71 18.43
C LEU A 93 -1.04 5.79 19.53
N PRO A 94 -2.24 6.17 20.05
CA PRO A 94 -2.33 7.07 21.19
C PRO A 94 -1.57 6.59 22.43
N GLU A 95 -0.95 7.51 23.18
CA GLU A 95 -0.21 7.21 24.41
C GLU A 95 -1.13 6.57 25.45
N ALA A 96 -2.38 7.03 25.51
CA ALA A 96 -3.43 6.48 26.37
C ALA A 96 -3.68 4.99 26.16
N TYR A 97 -3.26 4.44 25.02
CA TYR A 97 -3.39 3.02 24.67
C TYR A 97 -2.03 2.31 24.53
N GLY A 98 -0.96 2.88 25.11
CA GLY A 98 0.38 2.28 25.11
C GLY A 98 1.19 2.54 23.83
N GLY A 99 0.79 3.52 23.03
CA GLY A 99 1.52 3.96 21.84
C GLY A 99 2.52 5.09 22.11
N LEU A 100 3.11 5.62 21.03
CA LEU A 100 4.09 6.72 21.06
C LEU A 100 3.59 8.03 20.43
N GLU A 101 2.40 8.06 19.82
CA GLU A 101 1.84 9.22 19.09
C GLU A 101 2.81 9.88 18.09
N LEU A 102 3.74 9.11 17.51
CA LEU A 102 4.69 9.65 16.57
C LEU A 102 4.02 9.99 15.23
N ASP A 103 4.67 10.91 14.53
CA ASP A 103 4.15 11.48 13.30
C ASP A 103 4.11 10.45 12.15
N PRO A 104 3.44 10.78 11.03
CA PRO A 104 3.36 9.89 9.89
C PRO A 104 4.73 9.47 9.36
N LEU A 105 5.74 10.34 9.35
CA LEU A 105 7.06 10.01 8.82
C LEU A 105 7.75 8.93 9.66
N SER A 106 7.68 9.04 10.98
CA SER A 106 8.17 8.04 11.92
C SER A 106 7.54 6.67 11.67
N SER A 107 6.21 6.62 11.52
CA SER A 107 5.47 5.39 11.20
C SER A 107 5.92 4.77 9.87
N LEU A 108 6.16 5.59 8.83
CA LEU A 108 6.65 5.10 7.53
C LEU A 108 8.04 4.49 7.62
N LEU A 109 8.96 5.17 8.30
CA LEU A 109 10.34 4.74 8.44
C LEU A 109 10.44 3.41 9.19
N VAL A 110 9.65 3.26 10.27
CA VAL A 110 9.56 2.00 11.01
C VAL A 110 8.94 0.90 10.15
N ALA A 111 7.81 1.16 9.50
CA ALA A 111 7.12 0.15 8.67
C ALA A 111 7.96 -0.31 7.48
N GLU A 112 8.65 0.61 6.80
CA GLU A 112 9.59 0.28 5.72
C GLU A 112 10.76 -0.55 6.24
N THR A 113 11.30 -0.21 7.41
CA THR A 113 12.45 -0.93 8.00
C THR A 113 12.07 -2.33 8.48
N LEU A 114 10.94 -2.47 9.17
CA LEU A 114 10.39 -3.79 9.51
C LEU A 114 10.06 -4.62 8.26
N GLY A 115 9.82 -3.97 7.12
CA GLY A 115 9.66 -4.62 5.83
C GLY A 115 10.79 -5.57 5.45
N GLU A 116 12.02 -5.33 5.93
CA GLU A 116 13.21 -6.15 5.65
C GLU A 116 13.19 -7.55 6.29
N THR A 117 12.19 -7.84 7.13
CA THR A 117 12.17 -9.03 7.99
C THR A 117 11.34 -10.20 7.43
N ALA A 118 11.18 -10.26 6.10
CA ALA A 118 10.54 -11.39 5.43
C ALA A 118 9.17 -11.77 6.06
N GLY A 119 8.93 -13.06 6.35
CA GLY A 119 7.68 -13.52 6.96
C GLY A 119 7.37 -12.91 8.34
N PHE A 120 8.37 -12.54 9.15
CA PHE A 120 8.13 -11.79 10.40
C PHE A 120 7.52 -10.41 10.10
N GLY A 121 8.02 -9.73 9.07
CA GLY A 121 7.49 -8.45 8.60
C GLY A 121 6.02 -8.54 8.20
N VAL A 122 5.60 -9.64 7.57
CA VAL A 122 4.19 -9.90 7.28
C VAL A 122 3.38 -10.10 8.58
N SER A 123 3.88 -10.94 9.49
CA SER A 123 3.24 -11.24 10.78
C SER A 123 2.98 -9.97 11.59
N ILE A 124 3.99 -9.13 11.79
CA ILE A 124 3.90 -7.90 12.57
C ILE A 124 3.08 -6.80 11.85
N ASN A 125 3.10 -6.76 10.51
CA ASN A 125 2.28 -5.81 9.74
C ASN A 125 0.78 -6.13 9.86
N ILE A 126 0.39 -7.41 9.83
CA ILE A 126 -1.00 -7.83 10.08
C ILE A 126 -1.44 -7.41 11.49
N HIS A 127 -0.59 -7.67 12.49
CA HIS A 127 -0.87 -7.32 13.88
C HIS A 127 -1.02 -5.81 14.08
N SER A 128 -0.01 -5.02 13.71
CA SER A 128 0.00 -3.55 13.84
C SER A 128 -0.86 -2.82 12.80
N GLY A 129 -1.60 -3.56 11.97
CA GLY A 129 -2.37 -3.05 10.85
C GLY A 129 -3.80 -3.56 10.91
N VAL A 130 -4.12 -4.54 10.05
CA VAL A 130 -5.49 -5.02 9.88
C VAL A 130 -6.12 -5.60 11.15
N ALA A 131 -5.33 -6.07 12.13
CA ALA A 131 -5.86 -6.62 13.37
C ALA A 131 -6.05 -5.53 14.47
N LEU A 132 -5.12 -4.59 14.60
CA LEU A 132 -5.17 -3.52 15.61
C LEU A 132 -6.05 -2.34 15.18
N HIS A 133 -5.98 -1.90 13.92
CA HIS A 133 -6.72 -0.74 13.43
C HIS A 133 -8.26 -0.85 13.55
N PRO A 134 -8.91 -2.01 13.35
CA PRO A 134 -10.34 -2.14 13.60
C PRO A 134 -10.72 -1.78 15.03
N ILE A 135 -9.92 -2.23 16.02
CA ILE A 135 -10.17 -1.95 17.44
C ILE A 135 -9.93 -0.47 17.73
N LEU A 136 -8.85 0.12 17.20
CA LEU A 136 -8.55 1.54 17.36
C LEU A 136 -9.67 2.43 16.84
N TYR A 137 -10.09 2.22 15.59
CA TYR A 137 -10.97 3.14 14.89
C TYR A 137 -12.46 2.86 15.10
N PHE A 138 -12.84 1.63 15.43
CA PHE A 138 -14.25 1.22 15.52
C PHE A 138 -14.62 0.58 16.85
N GLY A 139 -13.65 0.34 17.74
CA GLY A 139 -13.93 -0.14 19.08
C GLY A 139 -14.66 0.89 19.93
N ASP A 140 -15.34 0.42 20.97
CA ASP A 140 -15.70 1.28 22.08
C ASP A 140 -14.51 1.50 23.02
N GLU A 141 -14.70 2.33 24.05
CA GLU A 141 -13.63 2.63 25.00
C GLU A 141 -13.17 1.41 25.79
N SER A 142 -14.09 0.53 26.15
CA SER A 142 -13.77 -0.68 26.90
C SER A 142 -12.91 -1.63 26.09
N GLN A 143 -13.20 -1.79 24.80
CA GLN A 143 -12.42 -2.59 23.87
C GLN A 143 -11.04 -1.98 23.68
N ARG A 144 -10.94 -0.66 23.44
CA ARG A 144 -9.64 0.02 23.29
C ARG A 144 -8.76 -0.14 24.52
N ALA A 145 -9.29 0.17 25.70
CA ALA A 145 -8.55 0.10 26.96
C ALA A 145 -8.14 -1.34 27.32
N SER A 146 -8.95 -2.34 26.97
CA SER A 146 -8.65 -3.74 27.24
C SER A 146 -7.57 -4.29 26.30
N TYR A 147 -7.73 -4.10 24.98
CA TYR A 147 -6.88 -4.79 24.00
C TYR A 147 -5.64 -3.98 23.62
N LEU A 148 -5.77 -2.69 23.29
CA LEU A 148 -4.71 -1.94 22.62
C LEU A 148 -3.39 -1.88 23.40
N PRO A 149 -3.36 -1.67 24.74
CA PRO A 149 -2.10 -1.68 25.49
C PRO A 149 -1.33 -3.01 25.38
N GLN A 150 -2.04 -4.13 25.45
CA GLN A 150 -1.44 -5.47 25.37
C GLN A 150 -0.96 -5.80 23.95
N LEU A 151 -1.68 -5.29 22.94
CA LEU A 151 -1.26 -5.40 21.54
C LEU A 151 -0.03 -4.55 21.28
N ALA A 152 -0.01 -3.29 21.71
CA ALA A 152 1.11 -2.37 21.54
C ALA A 152 2.39 -2.88 22.20
N ALA A 153 2.27 -3.52 23.38
CA ALA A 153 3.38 -4.15 24.09
C ALA A 153 3.80 -5.52 23.51
N GLY A 154 3.11 -6.04 22.50
CA GLY A 154 3.40 -7.33 21.88
C GLY A 154 3.18 -8.53 22.82
N GLU A 155 2.43 -8.35 23.91
CA GLU A 155 2.10 -9.42 24.87
C GLU A 155 1.05 -10.36 24.29
N VAL A 156 0.08 -9.76 23.58
CA VAL A 156 -0.99 -10.46 22.86
C VAL A 156 -0.80 -10.19 21.37
N ILE A 157 -0.72 -11.26 20.59
CA ILE A 157 -0.72 -11.16 19.13
C ILE A 157 -2.16 -11.18 18.64
N ALA A 158 -2.46 -10.34 17.65
CA ALA A 158 -3.80 -10.23 17.06
C ALA A 158 -3.81 -10.73 15.62
N SER A 159 -4.99 -11.12 15.17
CA SER A 159 -5.23 -11.60 13.82
C SER A 159 -6.53 -11.04 13.23
N TYR A 160 -6.63 -11.06 11.90
CA TYR A 160 -7.73 -10.52 11.13
C TYR A 160 -8.37 -11.62 10.27
N ALA A 161 -9.63 -11.92 10.52
CA ALA A 161 -10.32 -13.10 10.00
C ALA A 161 -11.53 -12.74 9.12
N LEU A 162 -11.21 -12.35 7.88
CA LEU A 162 -12.18 -11.96 6.85
C LEU A 162 -12.42 -13.09 5.83
N THR A 163 -11.35 -13.53 5.16
CA THR A 163 -11.37 -14.45 4.02
C THR A 163 -11.94 -15.83 4.38
N GLU A 164 -12.66 -16.41 3.43
CA GLU A 164 -13.22 -17.76 3.49
C GLU A 164 -12.90 -18.53 2.20
N PRO A 165 -13.06 -19.87 2.17
CA PRO A 165 -12.74 -20.67 0.98
C PRO A 165 -13.41 -20.17 -0.31
N ASP A 166 -14.67 -19.72 -0.23
CA ASP A 166 -15.44 -19.21 -1.37
C ASP A 166 -15.45 -17.67 -1.47
N ALA A 167 -14.79 -16.96 -0.54
CA ALA A 167 -14.84 -15.50 -0.43
C ALA A 167 -13.46 -14.90 -0.18
N GLY A 168 -12.70 -14.72 -1.27
CA GLY A 168 -11.42 -14.00 -1.31
C GLY A 168 -11.60 -12.54 -1.73
N SER A 169 -11.49 -12.27 -3.04
CA SER A 169 -11.69 -10.92 -3.61
C SER A 169 -13.11 -10.38 -3.38
N ASP A 170 -14.11 -11.26 -3.32
CA ASP A 170 -15.50 -10.92 -2.98
C ASP A 170 -15.78 -11.11 -1.48
N ALA A 171 -14.95 -10.45 -0.65
CA ALA A 171 -14.91 -10.66 0.79
C ALA A 171 -16.22 -10.33 1.53
N ILE A 172 -17.11 -9.53 0.92
CA ILE A 172 -18.37 -9.10 1.55
C ILE A 172 -19.40 -10.24 1.61
N HIS A 173 -19.27 -11.23 0.72
CA HIS A 173 -20.21 -12.34 0.60
C HIS A 173 -19.72 -13.64 1.28
N GLY A 174 -18.90 -13.51 2.32
CA GLY A 174 -18.56 -14.64 3.20
C GLY A 174 -19.81 -15.28 3.83
N LYS A 175 -19.73 -16.56 4.16
CA LYS A 175 -20.80 -17.43 4.67
C LYS A 175 -20.76 -17.67 6.17
N THR A 176 -19.68 -17.33 6.88
CA THR A 176 -19.64 -17.41 8.35
C THR A 176 -20.82 -16.63 8.90
N SER A 177 -21.67 -17.28 9.69
CA SER A 177 -22.90 -16.69 10.22
C SER A 177 -22.70 -16.20 11.64
N ALA A 178 -23.43 -15.14 11.99
CA ALA A 178 -23.71 -14.76 13.36
C ALA A 178 -25.23 -14.77 13.56
N ARG A 179 -25.70 -15.26 14.71
CA ARG A 179 -27.09 -15.08 15.15
C ARG A 179 -27.10 -14.40 16.52
N ARG A 180 -28.06 -13.50 16.73
CA ARG A 180 -28.30 -12.93 18.07
C ARG A 180 -29.15 -13.92 18.87
N ASP A 181 -28.75 -14.16 20.11
CA ASP A 181 -29.48 -14.96 21.09
C ASP A 181 -29.99 -14.02 22.19
N GLU A 182 -31.23 -13.54 22.04
CA GLU A 182 -31.79 -12.53 22.94
C GLU A 182 -31.98 -13.04 24.36
N ALA A 183 -32.28 -14.33 24.53
CA ALA A 183 -32.46 -14.93 25.85
C ALA A 183 -31.16 -14.93 26.66
N ARG A 184 -30.02 -14.97 25.98
CA ARG A 184 -28.68 -15.08 26.59
C ARG A 184 -27.87 -13.79 26.50
N GLY A 185 -28.37 -12.78 25.78
CA GLY A 185 -27.67 -11.51 25.58
C GLY A 185 -26.33 -11.66 24.87
N CYS A 186 -26.26 -12.56 23.88
CA CYS A 186 -25.02 -12.88 23.18
C CYS A 186 -25.22 -13.06 21.67
N TYR A 187 -24.12 -13.16 20.93
CA TYR A 187 -24.10 -13.64 19.55
C TYR A 187 -23.48 -15.03 19.51
N VAL A 188 -23.93 -15.85 18.56
CA VAL A 188 -23.37 -17.17 18.28
C VAL A 188 -22.83 -17.19 16.86
N LEU A 189 -21.53 -17.45 16.71
CA LEU A 189 -20.79 -17.41 15.46
C LEU A 189 -20.43 -18.83 14.99
N SER A 190 -20.70 -19.13 13.73
CA SER A 190 -20.43 -20.45 13.15
C SER A 190 -19.91 -20.31 11.72
N GLY A 191 -18.80 -20.99 11.41
CA GLY A 191 -18.18 -20.95 10.08
C GLY A 191 -16.68 -21.22 10.10
N GLN A 192 -16.05 -21.00 8.94
CA GLN A 192 -14.61 -21.22 8.77
C GLN A 192 -13.99 -20.05 8.01
N LYS A 193 -12.88 -19.56 8.54
CA LYS A 193 -12.03 -18.55 7.92
C LYS A 193 -10.78 -19.20 7.37
N GLN A 194 -10.26 -18.67 6.26
CA GLN A 194 -9.21 -19.30 5.47
C GLN A 194 -8.00 -18.39 5.34
N TRP A 195 -6.80 -18.98 5.46
CA TRP A 195 -5.51 -18.30 5.36
C TRP A 195 -5.34 -17.14 6.35
N ILE A 196 -5.63 -17.40 7.62
CA ILE A 196 -5.58 -16.40 8.67
C ILE A 196 -4.16 -16.30 9.21
N SER A 197 -3.48 -15.20 8.87
CA SER A 197 -2.14 -14.88 9.38
C SER A 197 -2.17 -14.73 10.89
N ASN A 198 -1.13 -15.21 11.57
CA ASN A 198 -1.00 -15.31 13.02
C ASN A 198 -2.01 -16.25 13.70
N ALA A 199 -2.85 -17.00 12.98
CA ALA A 199 -3.94 -17.77 13.61
C ALA A 199 -3.47 -18.72 14.71
N ARG A 200 -2.32 -19.36 14.56
CA ARG A 200 -1.81 -20.32 15.55
C ARG A 200 -1.24 -19.65 16.82
N VAL A 201 -0.92 -18.37 16.76
CA VAL A 201 -0.25 -17.63 17.84
C VAL A 201 -1.06 -16.48 18.41
N ALA A 202 -2.12 -16.05 17.72
CA ALA A 202 -2.98 -14.95 18.12
C ALA A 202 -3.79 -15.31 19.36
N GLY A 203 -3.85 -14.37 20.31
CA GLY A 203 -4.73 -14.41 21.48
C GLY A 203 -6.11 -13.79 21.21
N VAL A 204 -6.22 -12.96 20.17
CA VAL A 204 -7.47 -12.30 19.78
C VAL A 204 -7.62 -12.22 18.26
N TYR A 205 -8.85 -12.34 17.78
CA TYR A 205 -9.22 -12.28 16.36
C TYR A 205 -10.25 -11.19 16.11
N VAL A 206 -10.07 -10.39 15.06
CA VAL A 206 -11.14 -9.58 14.48
C VAL A 206 -11.85 -10.44 13.44
N VAL A 207 -13.06 -10.92 13.75
CA VAL A 207 -13.84 -11.86 12.94
C VAL A 207 -14.99 -11.14 12.24
N PHE A 208 -15.19 -11.41 10.94
CA PHE A 208 -16.34 -10.93 10.18
C PHE A 208 -17.37 -12.05 10.02
N ALA A 209 -18.65 -11.79 10.27
CA ALA A 209 -19.71 -12.78 10.11
C ALA A 209 -21.02 -12.12 9.63
N GLN A 210 -21.87 -12.89 8.96
CA GLN A 210 -23.15 -12.43 8.42
C GLN A 210 -24.26 -12.54 9.46
N LEU A 211 -24.87 -11.42 9.80
CA LEU A 211 -26.20 -11.41 10.41
C LEU A 211 -27.24 -11.54 9.31
N ALA A 212 -28.21 -12.46 9.46
CA ALA A 212 -29.18 -12.78 8.41
C ALA A 212 -29.99 -11.56 7.91
N ASP A 213 -30.30 -10.63 8.81
CA ASP A 213 -31.14 -9.45 8.58
C ASP A 213 -30.35 -8.14 8.39
N ARG A 214 -29.06 -8.12 8.73
CA ARG A 214 -28.21 -6.90 8.69
C ARG A 214 -27.00 -7.01 7.76
N GLY A 215 -26.58 -8.22 7.40
CA GLY A 215 -25.36 -8.48 6.63
C GLY A 215 -24.10 -8.51 7.49
N MET A 216 -22.95 -8.30 6.83
CA MET A 216 -21.64 -8.51 7.45
C MET A 216 -21.41 -7.58 8.65
N THR A 217 -20.96 -8.17 9.75
CA THR A 217 -20.73 -7.58 11.07
C THR A 217 -19.37 -8.02 11.58
N ALA A 218 -18.67 -7.16 12.32
CA ALA A 218 -17.35 -7.45 12.87
C ALA A 218 -17.44 -7.73 14.38
N PHE A 219 -16.59 -8.62 14.87
CA PHE A 219 -16.51 -9.03 16.26
C PHE A 219 -15.05 -9.14 16.71
N VAL A 220 -14.76 -8.81 17.97
CA VAL A 220 -13.49 -9.11 18.63
C VAL A 220 -13.67 -10.42 19.42
N VAL A 221 -12.95 -11.47 19.04
CA VAL A 221 -13.14 -12.83 19.56
C VAL A 221 -11.84 -13.31 20.21
N ASP A 222 -11.90 -13.62 21.50
CA ASP A 222 -10.77 -14.19 22.24
C ASP A 222 -10.51 -15.64 21.82
N ARG A 223 -9.23 -16.03 21.81
CA ARG A 223 -8.79 -17.37 21.36
C ARG A 223 -9.36 -18.51 22.21
N ASP A 224 -9.47 -18.30 23.51
CA ASP A 224 -9.82 -19.32 24.50
C ASP A 224 -11.33 -19.56 24.63
N ARG A 225 -12.15 -18.85 23.85
CA ARG A 225 -13.59 -19.09 23.80
C ARG A 225 -13.89 -20.50 23.31
N GLN A 226 -14.86 -21.13 23.97
CA GLN A 226 -15.38 -22.43 23.56
C GLN A 226 -15.90 -22.38 22.11
N GLY A 227 -15.59 -23.41 21.33
CA GLY A 227 -15.94 -23.50 19.90
C GLY A 227 -14.91 -22.85 18.96
N VAL A 228 -13.94 -22.08 19.47
CA VAL A 228 -12.83 -21.57 18.67
C VAL A 228 -11.76 -22.64 18.53
N SER A 229 -11.41 -22.99 17.29
CA SER A 229 -10.26 -23.86 17.01
C SER A 229 -9.48 -23.38 15.79
N VAL A 230 -8.23 -23.82 15.68
CA VAL A 230 -7.31 -23.40 14.61
C VAL A 230 -6.82 -24.63 13.87
N GLY A 231 -6.83 -24.55 12.54
CA GLY A 231 -6.37 -25.60 11.65
C GLY A 231 -4.86 -25.85 11.74
N LYS A 232 -4.39 -26.78 10.90
CA LYS A 232 -2.95 -27.01 10.70
C LYS A 232 -2.32 -25.79 10.02
N GLU A 233 -1.01 -25.66 10.21
CA GLU A 233 -0.21 -24.67 9.48
C GLU A 233 -0.29 -24.94 7.97
N GLU A 234 -0.49 -23.88 7.19
CA GLU A 234 -0.53 -23.95 5.73
C GLU A 234 0.88 -24.16 5.17
N HIS A 235 1.00 -25.12 4.24
CA HIS A 235 2.23 -25.37 3.49
C HIS A 235 2.34 -24.39 2.32
N LYS A 236 3.06 -23.29 2.55
CA LYS A 236 3.16 -22.14 1.65
C LYS A 236 4.41 -22.19 0.79
N VAL A 237 4.37 -21.52 -0.37
CA VAL A 237 5.55 -21.31 -1.25
C VAL A 237 6.61 -20.43 -0.58
N GLY A 238 6.19 -19.46 0.23
CA GLY A 238 7.01 -18.41 0.84
C GLY A 238 6.49 -18.01 2.23
N ILE A 239 7.14 -17.03 2.84
CA ILE A 239 6.80 -16.39 4.12
C ILE A 239 6.54 -17.40 5.23
N HIS A 240 7.44 -18.37 5.41
CA HIS A 240 7.24 -19.46 6.37
C HIS A 240 7.24 -18.96 7.81
N ALA A 241 8.02 -17.91 8.09
CA ALA A 241 8.00 -17.15 9.33
C ALA A 241 6.66 -16.45 9.67
N SER A 242 5.67 -16.45 8.77
CA SER A 242 4.30 -15.97 9.03
C SER A 242 3.35 -17.15 9.26
N PRO A 243 2.96 -17.45 10.51
CA PRO A 243 2.03 -18.53 10.80
C PRO A 243 0.69 -18.28 10.11
N THR A 244 0.16 -19.26 9.40
CA THR A 244 -1.06 -19.15 8.61
C THR A 244 -1.86 -20.43 8.76
N ALA A 245 -3.12 -20.32 9.16
CA ALA A 245 -4.02 -21.48 9.29
C ALA A 245 -5.48 -21.06 9.07
N SER A 246 -6.39 -22.02 8.93
CA SER A 246 -7.82 -21.75 9.05
C SER A 246 -8.20 -21.43 10.51
N LEU A 247 -9.18 -20.54 10.70
CA LEU A 247 -9.87 -20.34 11.98
C LEU A 247 -11.25 -20.97 11.87
N ILE A 248 -11.59 -21.85 12.80
CA ILE A 248 -12.86 -22.60 12.82
C ILE A 248 -13.67 -22.10 14.01
N LEU A 249 -14.94 -21.79 13.73
CA LEU A 249 -15.90 -21.28 14.70
C LEU A 249 -17.06 -22.26 14.73
N ASP A 250 -17.20 -23.00 15.82
CA ASP A 250 -18.28 -23.95 16.05
C ASP A 250 -19.18 -23.44 17.18
N ASP A 251 -20.28 -22.79 16.80
CA ASP A 251 -21.25 -22.16 17.71
C ASP A 251 -20.59 -21.33 18.83
N VAL A 252 -19.63 -20.48 18.44
CA VAL A 252 -18.87 -19.65 19.37
C VAL A 252 -19.73 -18.55 19.95
N GLU A 253 -19.93 -18.59 21.26
CA GLU A 253 -20.68 -17.57 21.99
C GLU A 253 -19.79 -16.37 22.32
N VAL A 254 -20.24 -15.19 21.91
CA VAL A 254 -19.58 -13.91 22.20
C VAL A 254 -20.58 -12.92 22.81
N PRO A 255 -20.20 -12.18 23.87
CA PRO A 255 -21.08 -11.19 24.48
C PRO A 255 -21.39 -10.04 23.51
N GLU A 256 -22.40 -9.22 23.83
CA GLU A 256 -22.66 -8.00 23.04
C GLU A 256 -21.44 -7.06 22.99
N SER A 257 -20.62 -7.03 24.05
CA SER A 257 -19.36 -6.26 24.08
C SER A 257 -18.27 -6.78 23.13
N ALA A 258 -18.45 -7.93 22.48
CA ALA A 258 -17.57 -8.40 21.41
C ALA A 258 -17.89 -7.74 20.07
N LEU A 259 -19.08 -7.14 19.89
CA LEU A 259 -19.46 -6.45 18.67
C LEU A 259 -18.50 -5.28 18.42
N LEU A 260 -17.93 -5.22 17.21
CA LEU A 260 -17.03 -4.15 16.81
C LEU A 260 -17.76 -3.16 15.89
N GLY A 261 -17.96 -1.92 16.36
CA GLY A 261 -18.74 -0.92 15.67
C GLY A 261 -20.24 -1.17 15.80
N ALA A 262 -20.93 -1.40 14.67
CA ALA A 262 -22.39 -1.56 14.64
C ALA A 262 -22.83 -2.77 13.78
N PRO A 263 -23.97 -3.41 14.10
CA PRO A 263 -24.48 -4.56 13.34
C PRO A 263 -24.72 -4.21 11.86
N GLY A 264 -24.29 -5.06 10.94
CA GLY A 264 -24.41 -4.84 9.48
C GLY A 264 -23.40 -3.88 8.86
N HIS A 265 -22.57 -3.23 9.68
CA HIS A 265 -21.57 -2.26 9.21
C HIS A 265 -20.15 -2.84 9.05
N GLY A 266 -19.97 -4.15 9.17
CA GLY A 266 -18.67 -4.82 9.04
C GLY A 266 -17.99 -4.60 7.69
N HIS A 267 -18.76 -4.43 6.60
CA HIS A 267 -18.21 -4.11 5.28
C HIS A 267 -17.47 -2.77 5.24
N ARG A 268 -17.93 -1.80 6.03
CA ARG A 268 -17.28 -0.50 6.12
C ARG A 268 -15.97 -0.61 6.91
N ILE A 269 -15.98 -1.37 8.01
CA ILE A 269 -14.78 -1.64 8.81
C ILE A 269 -13.72 -2.35 7.96
N ALA A 270 -14.10 -3.44 7.28
CA ALA A 270 -13.19 -4.21 6.43
C ALA A 270 -12.55 -3.35 5.33
N LEU A 271 -13.36 -2.65 4.54
CA LEU A 271 -12.86 -1.85 3.42
C LEU A 271 -12.03 -0.65 3.87
N SER A 272 -12.37 -0.02 5.00
CA SER A 272 -11.64 1.14 5.51
C SER A 272 -10.24 0.75 6.00
N VAL A 273 -10.14 -0.34 6.75
CA VAL A 273 -8.87 -0.83 7.26
C VAL A 273 -8.00 -1.41 6.14
N LEU A 274 -8.61 -2.02 5.14
CA LEU A 274 -7.91 -2.51 3.94
C LEU A 274 -7.20 -1.38 3.17
N ASN A 275 -7.73 -0.15 3.19
CA ASN A 275 -7.04 1.00 2.58
C ASN A 275 -5.70 1.29 3.26
N LEU A 276 -5.69 1.25 4.60
CA LEU A 276 -4.46 1.43 5.39
C LEU A 276 -3.48 0.28 5.15
N ALA A 277 -4.01 -0.94 5.07
CA ALA A 277 -3.22 -2.15 4.86
C ALA A 277 -2.52 -2.17 3.49
N ARG A 278 -3.20 -1.73 2.43
CA ARG A 278 -2.60 -1.54 1.09
C ARG A 278 -1.37 -0.63 1.14
N HIS A 279 -1.47 0.48 1.87
CA HIS A 279 -0.36 1.40 2.02
C HIS A 279 0.79 0.79 2.84
N LYS A 280 0.50 0.16 4.00
CA LYS A 280 1.53 -0.55 4.78
C LYS A 280 2.18 -1.69 3.99
N MET A 281 1.44 -2.35 3.10
CA MET A 281 1.99 -3.38 2.23
C MET A 281 2.99 -2.83 1.20
N ALA A 282 2.74 -1.61 0.70
CA ALA A 282 3.71 -0.92 -0.14
C ALA A 282 5.03 -0.68 0.61
N LEU A 283 4.96 -0.29 1.90
CA LEU A 283 6.14 -0.08 2.74
C LEU A 283 6.89 -1.38 3.04
N TYR A 284 6.18 -2.47 3.33
CA TYR A 284 6.79 -3.81 3.45
C TYR A 284 7.56 -4.19 2.16
N ALA A 285 6.93 -4.00 1.00
CA ALA A 285 7.52 -4.30 -0.29
C ALA A 285 8.78 -3.45 -0.57
N LEU A 286 8.76 -2.17 -0.19
CA LEU A 286 9.89 -1.26 -0.29
C LEU A 286 11.04 -1.66 0.64
N GLY A 287 10.77 -2.10 1.87
CA GLY A 287 11.79 -2.64 2.77
C GLY A 287 12.52 -3.83 2.16
N GLN A 288 11.77 -4.83 1.67
CA GLN A 288 12.34 -5.98 0.96
C GLN A 288 13.14 -5.56 -0.29
N ALA A 289 12.65 -4.59 -1.06
CA ALA A 289 13.36 -4.07 -2.22
C ALA A 289 14.70 -3.40 -1.84
N ARG A 290 14.71 -2.56 -0.79
CA ARG A 290 15.91 -1.91 -0.25
C ARG A 290 16.95 -2.95 0.15
N ARG A 291 16.52 -3.99 0.87
CA ARG A 291 17.38 -5.10 1.30
C ARG A 291 17.96 -5.87 0.11
N ALA A 292 17.13 -6.21 -0.88
CA ALA A 292 17.56 -6.92 -2.08
C ALA A 292 18.60 -6.13 -2.88
N ILE A 293 18.41 -4.80 -3.03
CA ILE A 293 19.41 -3.91 -3.66
C ILE A 293 20.74 -3.99 -2.92
N ARG A 294 20.73 -3.88 -1.57
CA ARG A 294 21.94 -3.93 -0.75
C ARG A 294 22.70 -5.24 -0.95
N ILE A 295 22.00 -6.38 -0.86
CA ILE A 295 22.60 -7.72 -0.98
C ILE A 295 23.14 -7.94 -2.40
N ALA A 296 22.36 -7.59 -3.43
CA ALA A 296 22.79 -7.74 -4.82
C ALA A 296 24.01 -6.87 -5.16
N ALA A 297 24.04 -5.63 -4.69
CA ALA A 297 25.18 -4.74 -4.91
C ALA A 297 26.44 -5.22 -4.16
N ALA A 298 26.30 -5.70 -2.93
CA ALA A 298 27.42 -6.28 -2.17
C ALA A 298 28.00 -7.50 -2.90
N TYR A 299 27.13 -8.44 -3.28
CA TYR A 299 27.53 -9.61 -4.05
C TYR A 299 28.21 -9.24 -5.38
N ALA A 300 27.69 -8.22 -6.08
CA ALA A 300 28.27 -7.77 -7.34
C ALA A 300 29.71 -7.23 -7.20
N LYS A 301 30.03 -6.61 -6.05
CA LYS A 301 31.39 -6.10 -5.75
C LYS A 301 32.37 -7.23 -5.43
N GLU A 302 31.90 -8.30 -4.81
CA GLU A 302 32.75 -9.40 -4.37
C GLU A 302 32.93 -10.47 -5.45
N ARG A 303 31.85 -10.84 -6.14
CA ARG A 303 31.86 -11.93 -7.12
C ARG A 303 32.73 -11.55 -8.31
N ARG A 304 33.73 -12.39 -8.60
CA ARG A 304 34.59 -12.23 -9.79
C ARG A 304 34.22 -13.21 -10.90
N GLN A 305 34.15 -12.70 -12.13
CA GLN A 305 34.11 -13.48 -13.37
C GLN A 305 34.98 -12.78 -14.41
N PHE A 306 35.57 -13.53 -15.33
CA PHE A 306 36.50 -12.98 -16.33
C PHE A 306 37.62 -12.11 -15.71
N GLY A 307 38.08 -12.48 -14.50
CA GLY A 307 39.16 -11.79 -13.78
C GLY A 307 38.76 -10.53 -13.01
N VAL A 308 37.53 -10.01 -13.16
CA VAL A 308 37.09 -8.74 -12.56
C VAL A 308 35.82 -8.92 -11.73
N PRO A 309 35.53 -8.03 -10.76
CA PRO A 309 34.24 -7.99 -10.08
C PRO A 309 33.09 -7.84 -11.10
N ILE A 310 31.99 -8.57 -10.93
CA ILE A 310 30.86 -8.49 -11.88
C ILE A 310 30.21 -7.10 -11.89
N ALA A 311 30.38 -6.31 -10.81
CA ALA A 311 29.98 -4.91 -10.74
C ALA A 311 30.64 -4.01 -11.81
N SER A 312 31.75 -4.43 -12.45
CA SER A 312 32.34 -3.68 -13.56
C SER A 312 31.62 -3.87 -14.89
N PHE A 313 30.72 -4.85 -15.01
CA PHE A 313 30.00 -5.12 -16.26
C PHE A 313 28.80 -4.20 -16.44
N GLY A 314 28.69 -3.56 -17.61
CA GLY A 314 27.62 -2.62 -17.93
C GLY A 314 26.21 -3.19 -17.69
N MET A 315 25.95 -4.45 -18.05
CA MET A 315 24.65 -5.10 -17.83
C MET A 315 24.31 -5.32 -16.35
N ILE A 316 25.30 -5.52 -15.47
CA ILE A 316 25.07 -5.62 -14.03
C ILE A 316 24.77 -4.23 -13.45
N ARG A 317 25.50 -3.22 -13.91
CA ARG A 317 25.26 -1.82 -13.52
C ARG A 317 23.88 -1.35 -13.97
N GLU A 318 23.46 -1.71 -15.18
CA GLU A 318 22.12 -1.41 -15.68
C GLU A 318 21.01 -1.99 -14.79
N LYS A 319 21.15 -3.25 -14.35
CA LYS A 319 20.22 -3.88 -13.40
C LYS A 319 20.17 -3.09 -12.09
N LEU A 320 21.32 -2.81 -11.48
CA LEU A 320 21.39 -2.03 -10.23
C LEU A 320 20.79 -0.61 -10.39
N GLY A 321 21.04 0.03 -11.54
CA GLY A 321 20.49 1.33 -11.90
C GLY A 321 18.97 1.31 -11.92
N TYR A 322 18.36 0.36 -12.64
CA TYR A 322 16.91 0.23 -12.68
C TYR A 322 16.32 -0.16 -11.32
N MET A 323 16.97 -1.06 -10.58
CA MET A 323 16.51 -1.45 -9.24
C MET A 323 16.42 -0.23 -8.33
N ALA A 324 17.47 0.59 -8.27
CA ALA A 324 17.50 1.79 -7.44
C ALA A 324 16.54 2.89 -7.94
N ALA A 325 16.45 3.11 -9.26
CA ALA A 325 15.54 4.10 -9.83
C ALA A 325 14.07 3.77 -9.57
N ARG A 326 13.67 2.51 -9.77
CA ARG A 326 12.29 2.06 -9.51
C ARG A 326 11.95 2.06 -8.03
N TYR A 327 12.89 1.66 -7.17
CA TYR A 327 12.75 1.83 -5.73
C TYR A 327 12.56 3.30 -5.35
N PHE A 328 13.34 4.22 -5.92
CA PHE A 328 13.19 5.65 -5.69
C PHE A 328 11.80 6.16 -6.08
N VAL A 329 11.31 5.80 -7.27
CA VAL A 329 9.99 6.20 -7.76
C VAL A 329 8.87 5.64 -6.87
N ALA A 330 8.88 4.33 -6.60
CA ALA A 330 7.86 3.69 -5.77
C ALA A 330 7.86 4.24 -4.33
N ARG A 331 9.03 4.50 -3.75
CA ARG A 331 9.16 5.10 -2.43
C ARG A 331 8.63 6.53 -2.40
N SER A 332 8.87 7.32 -3.44
CA SER A 332 8.34 8.68 -3.55
C SER A 332 6.81 8.68 -3.56
N ALA A 333 6.20 7.78 -4.33
CA ALA A 333 4.75 7.64 -4.40
C ALA A 333 4.14 7.16 -3.07
N ALA A 334 4.79 6.21 -2.39
CA ALA A 334 4.33 5.73 -1.08
C ALA A 334 4.35 6.85 -0.02
N TYR A 335 5.45 7.60 0.09
CA TYR A 335 5.57 8.67 1.10
C TYR A 335 4.58 9.81 0.82
N ARG A 336 4.36 10.18 -0.44
CA ARG A 336 3.32 11.15 -0.81
C ARG A 336 1.92 10.69 -0.33
N ALA A 337 1.54 9.45 -0.60
CA ALA A 337 0.23 8.95 -0.20
C ALA A 337 0.04 8.89 1.31
N ALA A 338 1.12 8.69 2.08
CA ALA A 338 1.05 8.79 3.53
C ALA A 338 0.69 10.21 3.99
N GLY A 339 1.28 11.23 3.36
CA GLY A 339 0.93 12.64 3.58
C GLY A 339 -0.52 12.94 3.19
N GLU A 340 -1.01 12.36 2.09
CA GLU A 340 -2.43 12.47 1.68
C GLU A 340 -3.38 11.79 2.67
N LEU A 341 -2.96 10.65 3.22
CA LEU A 341 -3.75 9.83 4.13
C LEU A 341 -3.80 10.39 5.55
N ALA A 342 -2.76 11.12 5.98
CA ALA A 342 -2.61 11.60 7.36
C ALA A 342 -3.80 12.44 7.87
N PRO A 343 -4.34 13.43 7.12
CA PRO A 343 -5.55 14.15 7.54
C PRO A 343 -6.77 13.24 7.73
N GLY A 344 -6.94 12.24 6.86
CA GLY A 344 -8.01 11.24 6.94
C GLY A 344 -7.89 10.36 8.18
N LYS A 345 -6.67 9.88 8.50
CA LYS A 345 -6.38 9.13 9.73
C LYS A 345 -6.64 9.95 10.98
N LYS A 346 -6.19 11.21 11.02
CA LYS A 346 -6.43 12.11 12.15
C LYS A 346 -7.93 12.30 12.39
N ARG A 347 -8.67 12.67 11.33
CA ARG A 347 -10.14 12.83 11.42
C ARG A 347 -10.83 11.53 11.84
N ALA A 348 -10.38 10.38 11.36
CA ALA A 348 -10.93 9.09 11.74
C ALA A 348 -10.70 8.80 13.23
N LEU A 349 -9.51 9.11 13.76
CA LEU A 349 -9.21 8.97 15.18
C LEU A 349 -10.07 9.92 16.03
N ASP A 350 -10.16 11.19 15.66
CA ASP A 350 -10.99 12.19 16.35
C ASP A 350 -12.46 11.73 16.45
N LEU A 351 -13.00 11.15 15.37
CA LEU A 351 -14.35 10.60 15.36
C LEU A 351 -14.49 9.30 16.18
N ALA A 352 -13.47 8.45 16.18
CA ALA A 352 -13.48 7.18 16.92
C ALA A 352 -13.55 7.42 18.45
N LEU A 353 -12.81 8.42 18.93
CA LEU A 353 -12.69 8.78 20.35
C LEU A 353 -13.88 9.58 20.89
N ARG A 354 -14.78 10.07 20.04
CA ARG A 354 -16.00 10.77 20.47
C ARG A 354 -16.99 9.81 21.14
N SER A 355 -17.40 10.13 22.36
CA SER A 355 -18.38 9.35 23.13
C SER A 355 -19.84 9.70 22.81
N ASP A 356 -20.08 10.84 22.16
CA ASP A 356 -21.40 11.41 21.91
C ASP A 356 -22.01 11.01 20.56
N LEU A 357 -21.28 10.23 19.76
CA LEU A 357 -21.76 9.71 18.48
C LEU A 357 -22.36 8.32 18.64
N GLU A 358 -23.54 8.13 18.05
CA GLU A 358 -24.15 6.81 17.93
C GLU A 358 -23.26 5.84 17.13
N PRO A 359 -23.24 4.52 17.45
CA PRO A 359 -22.32 3.56 16.84
C PRO A 359 -22.34 3.55 15.31
N GLU A 360 -23.52 3.58 14.68
CA GLU A 360 -23.63 3.58 13.22
C GLU A 360 -23.11 4.87 12.58
N GLU A 361 -23.37 6.01 13.22
CA GLU A 361 -22.89 7.32 12.74
C GLU A 361 -21.37 7.36 12.83
N LYS A 362 -20.81 6.89 13.96
CA LYS A 362 -19.37 6.77 14.16
C LYS A 362 -18.74 5.89 13.08
N VAL A 363 -19.25 4.67 12.84
CA VAL A 363 -18.71 3.78 11.80
C VAL A 363 -18.76 4.45 10.43
N ARG A 364 -19.86 5.14 10.08
CA ARG A 364 -19.99 5.86 8.81
C ARG A 364 -18.97 7.00 8.69
N GLY A 365 -18.82 7.82 9.73
CA GLY A 365 -17.90 8.96 9.76
C GLY A 365 -16.44 8.54 9.66
N VAL A 366 -16.02 7.58 10.50
CA VAL A 366 -14.67 7.01 10.50
C VAL A 366 -14.37 6.39 9.14
N SER A 367 -15.28 5.57 8.60
CA SER A 367 -15.06 4.92 7.29
C SER A 367 -14.95 5.92 6.14
N SER A 368 -15.74 7.00 6.18
CA SER A 368 -15.64 8.07 5.19
C SER A 368 -14.30 8.79 5.28
N ALA A 369 -13.77 9.00 6.48
CA ALA A 369 -12.49 9.66 6.69
C ALA A 369 -11.32 8.80 6.20
N LEU A 370 -11.36 7.48 6.43
CA LEU A 370 -10.34 6.53 5.97
C LEU A 370 -10.44 6.17 4.47
N SER A 371 -11.51 6.61 3.79
CA SER A 371 -11.74 6.36 2.36
C SER A 371 -11.27 7.51 1.46
N SER A 372 -10.70 8.59 2.00
CA SER A 372 -10.32 9.77 1.23
C SER A 372 -9.21 9.53 0.22
N CYS A 373 -8.40 8.48 0.40
CA CYS A 373 -7.17 8.23 -0.39
C CYS A 373 -7.10 6.80 -0.95
N ILE A 374 -8.25 6.17 -1.25
CA ILE A 374 -8.33 4.78 -1.74
C ILE A 374 -7.47 4.58 -2.98
N ALA A 375 -7.57 5.50 -3.96
CA ALA A 375 -6.82 5.41 -5.20
C ALA A 375 -5.30 5.42 -4.93
N ALA A 376 -4.80 6.40 -4.18
CA ALA A 376 -3.37 6.50 -3.85
C ALA A 376 -2.84 5.24 -3.13
N CYS A 377 -3.60 4.71 -2.15
CA CYS A 377 -3.21 3.48 -1.44
C CYS A 377 -3.18 2.26 -2.39
N SER A 378 -4.16 2.14 -3.28
CA SER A 378 -4.27 1.03 -4.23
C SER A 378 -3.17 1.08 -5.30
N LEU A 379 -2.90 2.26 -5.85
CA LEU A 379 -1.82 2.50 -6.83
C LEU A 379 -0.46 2.15 -6.22
N ASN A 380 -0.19 2.61 -5.00
CA ASN A 380 1.07 2.34 -4.33
C ASN A 380 1.26 0.87 -3.99
N LYS A 381 0.19 0.17 -3.58
CA LYS A 381 0.26 -1.28 -3.36
C LYS A 381 0.67 -2.00 -4.63
N VAL A 382 0.04 -1.67 -5.77
CA VAL A 382 0.38 -2.28 -7.06
C VAL A 382 1.80 -1.95 -7.47
N LEU A 383 2.16 -0.67 -7.48
CA LEU A 383 3.47 -0.18 -7.89
C LEU A 383 4.60 -0.80 -7.05
N ALA A 384 4.52 -0.68 -5.72
CA ALA A 384 5.59 -1.13 -4.84
C ALA A 384 5.78 -2.65 -4.87
N THR A 385 4.69 -3.43 -4.99
CA THR A 385 4.79 -4.90 -5.06
C THR A 385 5.28 -5.41 -6.42
N GLU A 386 4.99 -4.69 -7.51
CA GLU A 386 5.55 -5.01 -8.83
C GLU A 386 7.02 -4.59 -8.94
N VAL A 387 7.39 -3.44 -8.36
CA VAL A 387 8.79 -3.00 -8.23
C VAL A 387 9.58 -3.95 -7.34
N GLN A 388 9.03 -4.39 -6.21
CA GLN A 388 9.64 -5.42 -5.36
C GLN A 388 9.91 -6.70 -6.15
N ALA A 389 8.92 -7.19 -6.89
CA ALA A 389 9.06 -8.41 -7.68
C ALA A 389 10.17 -8.27 -8.74
N PHE A 390 10.22 -7.16 -9.46
CA PHE A 390 11.28 -6.87 -10.41
C PHE A 390 12.66 -6.83 -9.75
N ILE A 391 12.80 -6.11 -8.63
CA ILE A 391 14.08 -5.94 -7.94
C ILE A 391 14.61 -7.27 -7.41
N ILE A 392 13.74 -8.10 -6.83
CA ILE A 392 14.16 -9.38 -6.27
C ILE A 392 14.49 -10.38 -7.38
N ASP A 393 13.75 -10.39 -8.48
CA ASP A 393 14.07 -11.20 -9.67
C ASP A 393 15.46 -10.83 -10.24
N GLU A 394 15.73 -9.53 -10.37
CA GLU A 394 17.03 -9.04 -10.82
C GLU A 394 18.16 -9.35 -9.83
N ALA A 395 17.87 -9.29 -8.53
CA ALA A 395 18.84 -9.67 -7.51
C ALA A 395 19.17 -11.17 -7.58
N VAL A 396 18.19 -12.05 -7.80
CA VAL A 396 18.44 -13.49 -8.07
C VAL A 396 19.32 -13.63 -9.32
N GLN A 397 19.01 -12.91 -10.39
CA GLN A 397 19.77 -12.95 -11.64
C GLN A 397 21.23 -12.49 -11.46
N ILE A 398 21.47 -11.45 -10.65
CA ILE A 398 22.83 -10.98 -10.30
C ILE A 398 23.62 -12.05 -9.54
N HIS A 399 22.96 -12.84 -8.69
CA HIS A 399 23.60 -13.95 -7.97
C HIS A 399 23.85 -15.18 -8.86
N GLY A 400 23.17 -15.28 -10.01
CA GLY A 400 23.24 -16.42 -10.91
C GLY A 400 22.73 -17.68 -10.21
N GLY A 401 23.43 -18.81 -10.38
CA GLY A 401 23.03 -20.09 -9.76
C GLY A 401 22.91 -20.04 -8.23
N TYR A 402 23.71 -19.20 -7.56
CA TYR A 402 23.61 -19.02 -6.11
C TYR A 402 22.31 -18.34 -5.68
N GLY A 403 21.72 -17.50 -6.53
CA GLY A 403 20.42 -16.88 -6.27
C GLY A 403 19.27 -17.87 -6.22
N TYR A 404 19.50 -19.12 -6.66
CA TYR A 404 18.53 -20.22 -6.63
C TYR A 404 18.82 -21.24 -5.51
N MET A 405 19.85 -21.02 -4.68
CA MET A 405 20.17 -21.89 -3.54
C MET A 405 19.58 -21.29 -2.26
N GLU A 406 18.90 -22.09 -1.43
CA GLU A 406 18.28 -21.61 -0.18
C GLU A 406 19.28 -21.11 0.87
N ASP A 407 20.56 -21.47 0.72
CA ASP A 407 21.67 -20.89 1.51
C ASP A 407 21.79 -19.36 1.32
N TYR A 408 21.31 -18.83 0.18
CA TYR A 408 21.32 -17.41 -0.11
C TYR A 408 19.97 -16.80 0.21
N GLU A 409 20.00 -15.73 1.01
CA GLU A 409 18.82 -14.98 1.39
C GLU A 409 17.93 -14.56 0.21
N ILE A 410 18.53 -14.26 -0.95
CA ILE A 410 17.77 -13.81 -2.12
C ILE A 410 16.83 -14.89 -2.67
N ALA A 411 17.17 -16.17 -2.52
CA ALA A 411 16.29 -17.28 -2.89
C ALA A 411 15.01 -17.24 -2.02
N ARG A 412 15.15 -17.05 -0.71
CA ARG A 412 14.01 -16.86 0.21
C ARG A 412 13.18 -15.64 -0.17
N MET A 413 13.84 -14.50 -0.39
CA MET A 413 13.16 -13.26 -0.78
C MET A 413 12.33 -13.42 -2.07
N TYR A 414 12.82 -14.22 -3.04
CA TYR A 414 12.11 -14.52 -4.27
C TYR A 414 10.77 -15.24 -4.03
N ARG A 415 10.78 -16.29 -3.20
CA ARG A 415 9.55 -17.02 -2.82
C ARG A 415 8.59 -16.10 -2.07
N ASP A 416 9.11 -15.33 -1.12
CA ASP A 416 8.33 -14.45 -0.24
C ASP A 416 7.65 -13.31 -1.01
N ALA A 417 8.32 -12.76 -2.02
CA ALA A 417 7.81 -11.65 -2.81
C ALA A 417 6.55 -12.02 -3.61
N ARG A 418 6.29 -13.31 -3.87
CA ARG A 418 5.19 -13.69 -4.76
C ARG A 418 3.83 -13.33 -4.19
N ILE A 419 3.64 -13.48 -2.87
CA ILE A 419 2.33 -13.30 -2.23
C ILE A 419 1.90 -11.83 -2.19
N THR A 420 2.83 -10.87 -2.27
CA THR A 420 2.53 -9.45 -2.08
C THR A 420 1.61 -8.89 -3.15
N ARG A 421 1.63 -9.47 -4.35
CA ARG A 421 0.72 -9.12 -5.47
C ARG A 421 -0.67 -9.75 -5.36
N ILE A 422 -0.93 -10.57 -4.33
CA ILE A 422 -2.17 -11.35 -4.17
C ILE A 422 -3.00 -10.86 -2.98
N PHE A 423 -2.43 -10.83 -1.77
CA PHE A 423 -3.17 -10.39 -0.58
C PHE A 423 -3.35 -8.85 -0.54
N GLU A 424 -4.07 -8.35 0.46
CA GLU A 424 -4.48 -6.92 0.53
C GLU A 424 -5.25 -6.47 -0.73
N GLY A 425 -6.03 -7.40 -1.27
CA GLY A 425 -6.59 -7.34 -2.62
C GLY A 425 -5.55 -7.64 -3.69
N THR A 426 -5.92 -8.47 -4.68
CA THR A 426 -5.00 -8.74 -5.80
C THR A 426 -4.66 -7.45 -6.54
N ASN A 427 -3.56 -7.43 -7.26
CA ASN A 427 -3.21 -6.24 -8.04
C ASN A 427 -4.28 -5.90 -9.09
N GLU A 428 -5.02 -6.89 -9.59
CA GLU A 428 -6.17 -6.68 -10.48
C GLU A 428 -7.32 -5.96 -9.75
N ILE A 429 -7.68 -6.41 -8.54
CA ILE A 429 -8.73 -5.75 -7.74
C ILE A 429 -8.33 -4.31 -7.37
N ASN A 430 -7.05 -4.07 -7.06
CA ASN A 430 -6.55 -2.72 -6.79
C ASN A 430 -6.64 -1.83 -8.04
N ARG A 431 -6.29 -2.34 -9.23
CA ARG A 431 -6.49 -1.62 -10.51
C ARG A 431 -7.96 -1.29 -10.78
N LEU A 432 -8.87 -2.24 -10.51
CA LEU A 432 -10.32 -1.98 -10.61
C LEU A 432 -10.77 -0.90 -9.63
N ALA A 433 -10.25 -0.91 -8.40
CA ALA A 433 -10.60 0.07 -7.37
C ALA A 433 -10.18 1.49 -7.78
N VAL A 434 -8.99 1.65 -8.37
CA VAL A 434 -8.50 2.93 -8.91
C VAL A 434 -9.46 3.49 -9.97
N VAL A 435 -9.83 2.67 -10.95
CA VAL A 435 -10.71 3.15 -12.03
C VAL A 435 -12.12 3.40 -11.51
N ARG A 436 -12.63 2.61 -10.55
CA ARG A 436 -13.91 2.90 -9.91
C ARG A 436 -13.91 4.26 -9.19
N ASP A 437 -12.84 4.56 -8.45
CA ASP A 437 -12.69 5.84 -7.77
C ASP A 437 -12.63 7.01 -8.79
N LEU A 438 -11.86 6.83 -9.86
CA LEU A 438 -11.80 7.75 -11.00
C LEU A 438 -13.19 8.05 -11.58
N LEU A 439 -14.01 7.02 -11.82
CA LEU A 439 -15.35 7.17 -12.37
C LEU A 439 -16.30 7.87 -11.39
N HIS A 440 -16.20 7.58 -10.09
CA HIS A 440 -16.97 8.27 -9.07
C HIS A 440 -16.61 9.76 -8.97
N ALA A 441 -15.33 10.10 -9.06
CA ALA A 441 -14.88 11.50 -9.10
C ALA A 441 -15.50 12.24 -10.29
N ARG A 442 -15.38 11.68 -11.50
CA ARG A 442 -15.97 12.26 -12.73
C ARG A 442 -17.50 12.41 -12.65
N ALA A 443 -18.20 11.46 -12.03
CA ALA A 443 -19.64 11.54 -11.84
C ALA A 443 -20.05 12.70 -10.91
N ARG A 444 -19.36 12.87 -9.77
CA ARG A 444 -19.63 13.96 -8.82
C ARG A 444 -19.43 15.34 -9.46
N GLU A 445 -18.38 15.48 -10.26
CA GLU A 445 -18.06 16.73 -10.98
C GLU A 445 -19.12 17.07 -12.04
N ALA A 446 -19.57 16.06 -12.80
CA ALA A 446 -20.64 16.24 -13.77
C ALA A 446 -21.93 16.71 -13.09
N SER A 447 -22.27 16.13 -11.93
CA SER A 447 -23.40 16.57 -11.11
C SER A 447 -23.24 18.01 -10.61
N ALA A 448 -22.07 18.40 -10.10
CA ALA A 448 -21.81 19.76 -9.63
C ALA A 448 -21.89 20.82 -10.75
N CYS A 449 -21.48 20.49 -11.98
CA CYS A 449 -21.60 21.37 -13.14
C CYS A 449 -23.06 21.55 -13.60
N SER A 450 -23.90 20.53 -13.44
CA SER A 450 -25.32 20.59 -13.84
C SER A 450 -26.18 21.46 -12.93
N SER A 451 -25.75 21.70 -11.68
CA SER A 451 -26.46 22.50 -10.68
C SER A 451 -26.14 24.02 -10.72
N GLY A 452 -25.63 24.54 -11.84
CA GLY A 452 -25.46 25.99 -12.04
C GLY A 452 -24.28 26.63 -11.29
N GLY A 453 -23.42 25.85 -10.65
CA GLY A 453 -22.17 26.34 -10.07
C GLY A 453 -21.13 26.61 -11.15
N SER A 454 -21.09 27.83 -11.69
CA SER A 454 -19.97 28.26 -12.54
C SER A 454 -18.78 28.64 -11.66
N SER A 455 -18.05 27.66 -11.16
CA SER A 455 -16.62 27.82 -10.91
C SER A 455 -15.89 26.94 -11.91
N SER A 456 -15.56 27.50 -13.07
CA SER A 456 -14.34 27.06 -13.74
C SER A 456 -13.23 27.27 -12.72
N PRO A 457 -12.49 26.24 -12.29
CA PRO A 457 -11.19 26.50 -11.69
C PRO A 457 -10.46 27.34 -12.73
N SER A 458 -10.00 28.54 -12.35
CA SER A 458 -8.93 29.18 -13.11
C SER A 458 -7.86 28.10 -13.28
N PRO A 459 -7.23 27.91 -14.46
CA PRO A 459 -6.02 27.11 -14.51
C PRO A 459 -5.13 27.68 -13.42
N ALA A 460 -4.91 26.92 -12.34
CA ALA A 460 -3.92 27.30 -11.36
C ALA A 460 -2.66 27.48 -12.20
N ALA A 461 -2.02 28.65 -12.12
CA ALA A 461 -0.78 28.87 -12.85
C ALA A 461 0.12 27.69 -12.51
N SER A 462 0.39 26.82 -13.50
CA SER A 462 1.05 25.54 -13.27
C SER A 462 2.38 25.84 -12.59
N LEU A 463 2.50 25.51 -11.31
CA LEU A 463 3.72 25.73 -10.56
C LEU A 463 4.80 24.86 -11.21
N SER A 464 5.79 25.50 -11.84
CA SER A 464 6.95 24.76 -12.33
C SER A 464 7.82 24.41 -11.12
N LEU A 465 8.03 23.12 -10.89
CA LEU A 465 8.95 22.57 -9.90
C LEU A 465 10.39 22.98 -10.21
N ALA A 466 10.70 23.17 -11.49
CA ALA A 466 12.03 23.60 -11.94
C ALA A 466 12.32 25.10 -11.69
N ALA A 467 11.29 25.93 -11.45
CA ALA A 467 11.42 27.39 -11.45
C ALA A 467 12.41 27.93 -10.40
N HIS A 468 12.45 27.30 -9.22
CA HIS A 468 13.33 27.71 -8.12
C HIS A 468 14.78 27.19 -8.25
N LEU A 469 15.05 26.30 -9.22
CA LEU A 469 16.37 25.69 -9.38
C LEU A 469 17.30 26.55 -10.25
N PRO A 470 18.61 26.54 -9.99
CA PRO A 470 19.58 27.22 -10.85
C PRO A 470 19.62 26.57 -12.25
N GLY A 471 20.11 27.31 -13.25
CA GLY A 471 20.31 26.85 -14.62
C GLY A 471 21.31 25.68 -14.71
N SER A 472 20.81 24.48 -14.45
CA SER A 472 21.58 23.25 -14.22
C SER A 472 20.99 22.10 -15.03
N ARG A 473 21.75 21.01 -15.16
CA ARG A 473 21.27 19.76 -15.78
C ARG A 473 19.98 19.27 -15.14
N LEU A 474 19.89 19.34 -13.81
CA LEU A 474 18.70 18.98 -13.05
C LEU A 474 17.49 19.81 -13.49
N ARG A 475 17.64 21.14 -13.53
CA ARG A 475 16.57 22.03 -14.00
C ARG A 475 16.08 21.67 -15.40
N SER A 476 16.99 21.52 -16.36
CA SER A 476 16.62 21.17 -17.74
C SER A 476 15.89 19.83 -17.85
N THR A 477 16.28 18.85 -17.03
CA THR A 477 15.63 17.53 -17.00
C THR A 477 14.23 17.64 -16.42
N LEU A 478 14.05 18.40 -15.35
CA LEU A 478 12.75 18.64 -14.74
C LEU A 478 11.81 19.43 -15.66
N GLU A 479 12.29 20.44 -16.37
CA GLU A 479 11.49 21.20 -17.35
C GLU A 479 10.94 20.27 -18.45
N GLY A 480 11.77 19.38 -18.99
CA GLY A 480 11.35 18.37 -19.97
C GLY A 480 10.38 17.35 -19.37
N ALA A 481 10.67 16.84 -18.17
CA ALA A 481 9.82 15.90 -17.46
C ALA A 481 8.43 16.47 -17.12
N GLU A 482 8.36 17.75 -16.73
CA GLU A 482 7.11 18.48 -16.50
C GLU A 482 6.29 18.63 -17.79
N GLN A 483 6.96 18.93 -18.91
CA GLN A 483 6.29 19.02 -20.21
C GLN A 483 5.69 17.67 -20.61
N ALA A 484 6.45 16.59 -20.44
CA ALA A 484 5.97 15.23 -20.69
C ALA A 484 4.81 14.87 -19.76
N LEU A 485 4.90 15.17 -18.46
CA LEU A 485 3.82 14.95 -17.50
C LEU A 485 2.54 15.67 -17.90
N ARG A 486 2.62 16.94 -18.35
CA ARG A 486 1.46 17.68 -18.87
C ARG A 486 0.85 17.01 -20.10
N ALA A 487 1.67 16.62 -21.08
CA ALA A 487 1.20 15.91 -22.28
C ALA A 487 0.54 14.56 -21.94
N MET A 488 1.13 13.81 -21.00
CA MET A 488 0.60 12.57 -20.46
C MET A 488 -0.77 12.77 -19.81
N ARG A 489 -0.95 13.80 -18.96
CA ARG A 489 -2.26 14.10 -18.34
C ARG A 489 -3.33 14.36 -19.40
N VAL A 490 -3.04 15.23 -20.36
CA VAL A 490 -3.97 15.55 -21.46
C VAL A 490 -4.34 14.29 -22.24
N GLY A 491 -3.36 13.46 -22.59
CA GLY A 491 -3.59 12.21 -23.30
C GLY A 491 -4.41 11.21 -22.49
N PHE A 492 -4.13 11.08 -21.19
CA PHE A 492 -4.90 10.24 -20.28
C PHE A 492 -6.37 10.66 -20.20
N ASP A 493 -6.63 11.95 -20.01
CA ASP A 493 -8.00 12.47 -19.93
C ASP A 493 -8.77 12.28 -21.23
N ALA A 494 -8.13 12.50 -22.38
CA ALA A 494 -8.75 12.26 -23.68
C ALA A 494 -9.18 10.79 -23.85
N VAL A 495 -8.34 9.84 -23.42
CA VAL A 495 -8.67 8.41 -23.48
C VAL A 495 -9.78 8.05 -22.50
N VAL A 496 -9.76 8.59 -21.27
CA VAL A 496 -10.83 8.36 -20.28
C VAL A 496 -12.17 8.89 -20.79
N GLU A 497 -12.20 10.10 -21.34
CA GLU A 497 -13.42 10.71 -21.88
C GLU A 497 -13.98 9.93 -23.06
N ALA A 498 -13.13 9.50 -23.99
CA ALA A 498 -13.55 8.66 -25.10
C ALA A 498 -14.03 7.27 -24.63
N ALA A 499 -13.34 6.64 -23.68
CA ALA A 499 -13.75 5.37 -23.10
C ALA A 499 -15.12 5.47 -22.41
N LEU A 500 -15.36 6.55 -21.67
CA LEU A 500 -16.66 6.84 -21.07
C LEU A 500 -17.75 7.09 -22.12
N ALA A 501 -17.43 7.78 -23.21
CA ALA A 501 -18.37 8.01 -24.31
C ALA A 501 -18.73 6.71 -25.06
N CYS A 502 -17.77 5.80 -25.24
CA CYS A 502 -17.98 4.51 -25.90
C CYS A 502 -18.74 3.51 -25.02
N GLU A 503 -18.34 3.36 -23.76
CA GLU A 503 -18.79 2.25 -22.90
C GLU A 503 -19.81 2.68 -21.84
N GLY A 504 -19.86 3.96 -21.50
CA GLY A 504 -20.69 4.50 -20.43
C GLY A 504 -20.45 3.79 -19.10
N ALA A 505 -21.54 3.39 -18.44
CA ALA A 505 -21.48 2.66 -17.16
C ALA A 505 -20.83 1.27 -17.27
N ARG A 506 -20.72 0.69 -18.47
CA ARG A 506 -20.10 -0.62 -18.70
C ARG A 506 -18.58 -0.56 -18.82
N LEU A 507 -17.97 0.62 -18.74
CA LEU A 507 -16.51 0.74 -18.81
C LEU A 507 -15.79 -0.12 -17.77
N ILE A 508 -16.38 -0.25 -16.57
CA ILE A 508 -15.81 -1.08 -15.50
C ILE A 508 -15.76 -2.58 -15.86
N ASP A 509 -16.64 -3.03 -16.77
CA ASP A 509 -16.68 -4.41 -17.26
C ASP A 509 -15.62 -4.65 -18.35
N GLN A 510 -15.11 -3.59 -19.00
CA GLN A 510 -14.04 -3.65 -20.00
C GLN A 510 -12.66 -3.73 -19.33
N GLN A 511 -12.40 -4.84 -18.63
CA GLN A 511 -11.23 -4.98 -17.76
C GLN A 511 -9.88 -4.75 -18.47
N ALA A 512 -9.79 -5.02 -19.78
CA ALA A 512 -8.60 -4.72 -20.57
C ALA A 512 -8.31 -3.21 -20.69
N ILE A 513 -9.35 -2.40 -20.89
CA ILE A 513 -9.24 -0.93 -20.91
C ILE A 513 -8.97 -0.43 -19.49
N VAL A 514 -9.73 -0.94 -18.51
CA VAL A 514 -9.57 -0.58 -17.09
C VAL A 514 -8.14 -0.80 -16.61
N ARG A 515 -7.52 -1.93 -16.97
CA ARG A 515 -6.12 -2.21 -16.63
C ARG A 515 -5.17 -1.12 -17.17
N ARG A 516 -5.30 -0.77 -18.46
CA ARG A 516 -4.43 0.24 -19.12
C ARG A 516 -4.65 1.64 -18.53
N LEU A 517 -5.88 1.99 -18.21
CA LEU A 517 -6.20 3.23 -17.49
C LEU A 517 -5.59 3.24 -16.08
N ALA A 518 -5.70 2.14 -15.34
CA ALA A 518 -5.12 2.03 -14.00
C ALA A 518 -3.59 2.14 -14.04
N ASP A 519 -2.93 1.44 -14.96
CA ASP A 519 -1.47 1.47 -15.13
C ASP A 519 -0.98 2.88 -15.53
N ALA A 520 -1.66 3.55 -16.46
CA ALA A 520 -1.34 4.93 -16.82
C ALA A 520 -1.54 5.91 -15.65
N LYS A 521 -2.64 5.76 -14.89
CA LYS A 521 -2.90 6.58 -13.68
C LYS A 521 -1.84 6.35 -12.60
N MET A 522 -1.39 5.11 -12.43
CA MET A 522 -0.32 4.74 -11.50
C MET A 522 0.99 5.42 -11.86
N TRP A 523 1.39 5.34 -13.13
CA TRP A 523 2.62 5.97 -13.58
C TRP A 523 2.54 7.50 -13.57
N LEU A 524 1.38 8.11 -13.87
CA LEU A 524 1.17 9.55 -13.66
C LEU A 524 1.43 9.95 -12.20
N TYR A 525 0.83 9.22 -11.26
CA TYR A 525 0.98 9.50 -9.83
C TYR A 525 2.43 9.29 -9.36
N ALA A 526 3.05 8.19 -9.76
CA ALA A 526 4.41 7.83 -9.37
C ALA A 526 5.46 8.78 -9.95
N PHE A 527 5.31 9.12 -11.23
CA PHE A 527 6.20 10.04 -11.93
C PHE A 527 6.13 11.43 -11.30
N GLU A 528 4.93 12.01 -11.14
CA GLU A 528 4.76 13.30 -10.46
C GLU A 528 5.38 13.27 -9.05
N SER A 529 5.12 12.22 -8.27
CA SER A 529 5.64 12.09 -6.91
C SER A 529 7.17 12.10 -6.87
N SER A 530 7.81 11.45 -7.86
CA SER A 530 9.27 11.44 -7.99
C SER A 530 9.82 12.82 -8.35
N LEU A 531 9.17 13.55 -9.26
CA LEU A 531 9.57 14.91 -9.64
C LEU A 531 9.44 15.88 -8.46
N VAL A 532 8.33 15.81 -7.73
CA VAL A 532 8.10 16.63 -6.52
C VAL A 532 9.19 16.35 -5.49
N ARG A 533 9.53 15.07 -5.23
CA ARG A 533 10.60 14.73 -4.31
C ARG A 533 11.94 15.28 -4.75
N VAL A 534 12.31 15.12 -6.03
CA VAL A 534 13.57 15.64 -6.58
C VAL A 534 13.64 17.15 -6.45
N ALA A 535 12.56 17.88 -6.77
CA ALA A 535 12.52 19.33 -6.67
C ALA A 535 12.65 19.82 -5.21
N LEU A 536 11.95 19.17 -4.28
CA LEU A 536 12.00 19.53 -2.85
C LEU A 536 13.32 19.18 -2.18
N ALA A 537 13.98 18.12 -2.63
CA ALA A 537 15.20 17.61 -2.04
C ALA A 537 16.47 18.13 -2.72
N ALA A 538 16.37 19.03 -3.71
CA ALA A 538 17.54 19.59 -4.40
C ALA A 538 18.55 20.25 -3.44
N ASP A 539 18.07 20.78 -2.31
CA ASP A 539 18.91 21.39 -1.26
C ASP A 539 19.19 20.46 -0.06
N ALA A 540 18.56 19.28 0.00
CA ALA A 540 18.71 18.30 1.08
C ALA A 540 19.88 17.33 0.82
N ARG A 541 20.48 16.74 1.85
CA ARG A 541 21.49 15.67 1.63
C ARG A 541 20.79 14.39 1.13
N GLY A 542 21.41 13.67 0.19
CA GLY A 542 20.96 12.34 -0.22
C GLY A 542 20.79 12.14 -1.73
N PRO A 543 20.29 10.97 -2.15
CA PRO A 543 20.24 10.56 -3.56
C PRO A 543 19.39 11.50 -4.44
N ALA A 544 18.34 12.12 -3.89
CA ALA A 544 17.51 13.05 -4.64
C ALA A 544 18.25 14.34 -5.04
N ARG A 545 19.21 14.80 -4.23
CA ARG A 545 20.11 15.91 -4.56
C ARG A 545 21.23 15.45 -5.49
N ASP A 546 21.88 14.35 -5.12
CA ASP A 546 23.12 13.90 -5.78
C ASP A 546 22.85 13.35 -7.19
N LEU A 547 21.67 12.77 -7.43
CA LEU A 547 21.28 12.08 -8.66
C LEU A 547 19.88 12.50 -9.15
N GLY A 548 19.40 13.69 -8.76
CA GLY A 548 18.03 14.11 -9.06
C GLY A 548 17.71 14.10 -10.56
N ALA A 549 18.67 14.48 -11.40
CA ALA A 549 18.49 14.51 -12.85
C ALA A 549 18.38 13.09 -13.42
N GLU A 550 19.25 12.20 -12.94
CA GLU A 550 19.31 10.80 -13.33
C GLU A 550 18.00 10.09 -12.95
N PHE A 551 17.53 10.26 -11.71
CA PHE A 551 16.27 9.68 -11.25
C PHE A 551 15.05 10.25 -11.99
N ALA A 552 15.00 11.56 -12.24
CA ALA A 552 13.90 12.18 -12.99
C ALA A 552 13.85 11.66 -14.43
N ALA A 553 15.00 11.49 -15.09
CA ALA A 553 15.08 10.96 -16.44
C ALA A 553 14.59 9.51 -16.52
N VAL A 554 15.07 8.62 -15.64
CA VAL A 554 14.63 7.21 -15.63
C VAL A 554 13.15 7.09 -15.25
N ALA A 555 12.66 7.90 -14.31
CA ALA A 555 11.25 7.94 -13.94
C ALA A 555 10.37 8.36 -15.13
N TRP A 556 10.80 9.35 -15.91
CA TRP A 556 10.12 9.77 -17.14
C TRP A 556 10.10 8.62 -18.15
N ALA A 557 11.25 8.00 -18.43
CA ALA A 557 11.34 6.90 -19.39
C ALA A 557 10.42 5.72 -19.00
N ASP A 558 10.42 5.31 -17.74
CA ASP A 558 9.57 4.21 -17.26
C ASP A 558 8.08 4.60 -17.27
N ALA A 559 7.72 5.85 -16.99
CA ALA A 559 6.34 6.32 -17.09
C ALA A 559 5.80 6.26 -18.53
N VAL A 560 6.62 6.64 -19.52
CA VAL A 560 6.28 6.44 -20.94
C VAL A 560 6.14 4.95 -21.24
N ARG A 561 7.17 4.16 -20.92
CA ARG A 561 7.28 2.74 -21.30
C ARG A 561 6.19 1.86 -20.72
N TYR A 562 5.88 2.02 -19.44
CA TYR A 562 4.98 1.12 -18.71
C TYR A 562 3.60 1.71 -18.44
N GLY A 563 3.46 3.04 -18.45
CA GLY A 563 2.17 3.70 -18.32
C GLY A 563 1.53 3.99 -19.68
N PHE A 564 2.23 4.75 -20.51
CA PHE A 564 1.61 5.37 -21.70
C PHE A 564 1.73 4.57 -22.98
N THR A 565 2.80 3.80 -23.18
CA THR A 565 2.89 2.88 -24.32
C THR A 565 1.73 1.86 -24.32
N PRO A 566 1.38 1.21 -23.20
CA PRO A 566 0.18 0.37 -23.15
C PRO A 566 -1.14 1.14 -23.32
N LEU A 567 -1.20 2.40 -22.87
CA LEU A 567 -2.37 3.25 -23.02
C LEU A 567 -2.70 3.54 -24.50
N LEU A 568 -1.70 3.57 -25.39
CA LEU A 568 -1.92 3.72 -26.84
C LEU A 568 -2.85 2.64 -27.42
N GLU A 569 -2.89 1.45 -26.83
CA GLU A 569 -3.82 0.40 -27.25
C GLU A 569 -5.27 0.72 -26.86
N ALA A 570 -5.47 1.21 -25.63
CA ALA A 570 -6.78 1.68 -25.18
C ALA A 570 -7.23 2.88 -26.00
N ALA A 571 -6.32 3.83 -26.27
CA ALA A 571 -6.59 5.00 -27.11
C ALA A 571 -7.08 4.60 -28.51
N ARG A 572 -6.37 3.69 -29.19
CA ARG A 572 -6.80 3.17 -30.49
C ARG A 572 -8.16 2.50 -30.43
N HIS A 573 -8.43 1.74 -29.38
CA HIS A 573 -9.71 1.04 -29.20
C HIS A 573 -10.89 2.01 -29.07
N VAL A 574 -10.69 3.16 -28.40
CA VAL A 574 -11.73 4.17 -28.19
C VAL A 574 -11.67 5.32 -29.20
N GLY A 575 -10.89 5.18 -30.28
CA GLY A 575 -10.81 6.14 -31.38
C GLY A 575 -10.04 7.44 -31.05
N VAL A 576 -9.19 7.43 -30.02
CA VAL A 576 -8.31 8.56 -29.68
C VAL A 576 -6.95 8.37 -30.32
N LYS A 577 -6.50 9.40 -31.04
CA LYS A 577 -5.12 9.48 -31.53
C LYS A 577 -4.27 10.16 -30.46
N LEU A 578 -3.36 9.40 -29.86
CA LEU A 578 -2.27 9.94 -29.05
C LEU A 578 -1.00 9.90 -29.88
N ASP A 579 -0.28 11.01 -29.93
CA ASP A 579 1.05 11.04 -30.52
C ASP A 579 2.03 10.27 -29.62
N GLY A 580 3.11 9.75 -30.19
CA GLY A 580 4.17 9.10 -29.43
C GLY A 580 4.79 10.09 -28.43
N LEU A 581 4.97 9.67 -27.19
CA LEU A 581 5.68 10.46 -26.19
C LEU A 581 7.18 10.23 -26.32
N GLU A 582 7.94 11.31 -26.40
CA GLU A 582 9.39 11.28 -26.27
C GLU A 582 9.79 10.87 -24.83
N TYR A 583 10.94 10.23 -24.71
CA TYR A 583 11.56 9.89 -23.44
C TYR A 583 13.08 10.11 -23.52
N PRO A 584 13.74 10.39 -22.39
CA PRO A 584 15.15 10.74 -22.36
C PRO A 584 16.06 9.52 -22.55
N ASP A 585 17.31 9.75 -22.96
CA ASP A 585 18.34 8.71 -22.89
C ASP A 585 18.69 8.40 -21.42
N GLU A 586 18.65 7.12 -21.09
CA GLU A 586 18.82 6.61 -19.73
C GLU A 586 20.13 5.83 -19.52
N ILE A 587 20.88 5.47 -20.58
CA ILE A 587 22.06 4.59 -20.44
C ILE A 587 23.09 5.19 -19.48
N GLY A 588 23.45 6.47 -19.68
CA GLY A 588 24.37 7.18 -18.79
C GLY A 588 23.79 7.42 -17.39
N GLN A 589 22.47 7.55 -17.28
CA GLN A 589 21.79 7.78 -16.00
C GLN A 589 21.84 6.53 -15.12
N LEU A 590 21.55 5.37 -15.71
CA LEU A 590 21.57 4.08 -15.02
C LEU A 590 22.98 3.76 -14.52
N GLN A 591 24.03 4.11 -15.29
CA GLN A 591 25.41 3.95 -14.86
C GLN A 591 25.74 4.81 -13.64
N ALA A 592 25.37 6.10 -13.64
CA ALA A 592 25.59 7.01 -12.51
C ALA A 592 24.82 6.57 -11.24
N ILE A 593 23.58 6.09 -11.41
CA ILE A 593 22.79 5.54 -10.30
C ILE A 593 23.45 4.28 -9.75
N ALA A 594 23.92 3.37 -10.62
CA ALA A 594 24.58 2.15 -10.18
C ALA A 594 25.90 2.42 -9.43
N GLU A 595 26.69 3.39 -9.89
CA GLU A 595 27.90 3.86 -9.19
C GLU A 595 27.58 4.31 -7.77
N TYR A 596 26.56 5.16 -7.63
CA TYR A 596 26.12 5.65 -6.33
C TYR A 596 25.73 4.54 -5.36
N VAL A 597 25.03 3.51 -5.85
CA VAL A 597 24.66 2.32 -5.07
C VAL A 597 25.91 1.55 -4.64
N LEU A 598 26.80 1.25 -5.58
CA LEU A 598 28.02 0.46 -5.33
C LEU A 598 28.97 1.16 -4.34
N ASP A 599 29.06 2.49 -4.38
CA ASP A 599 29.92 3.28 -3.48
C ASP A 599 29.43 3.29 -2.02
N ARG A 600 28.13 3.12 -1.81
CA ARG A 600 27.49 3.21 -0.48
C ARG A 600 27.24 1.85 0.17
N VAL A 601 27.36 0.77 -0.59
CA VAL A 601 27.32 -0.58 -0.05
C VAL A 601 28.72 -0.92 0.46
N ARG A 602 28.86 -0.91 1.79
CA ARG A 602 30.09 -1.27 2.50
C ARG A 602 30.17 -2.75 2.77
#